data_AF-A0A0S3SEC3-F1
#
_entry.id   AF-A0A0S3SEC3-F1
#
_cell.length_a   1.000
_cell.length_b   1.000
_cell.length_c   1.000
_cell.angle_alpha   90.00
_cell.angle_beta   90.00
_cell.angle_gamma   90.00
#
_symmetry.space_group_name_H-M   'P 1'
#
loop_
_entity.id
_entity.type
_entity.pdbx_description
1 polymer ?
#
loop_
_entity_poly.entity_id
_entity_poly.type
_entity_poly.pdbx_seq_one_letter_code
_entity_poly.pdbx_strand_id
1 'polypeptide(L)'
;MSSNIEKVVCVTGASGFIASWIVKFLLQRGYTVRATVRNPANHEKVDHLLKLDGAKERLHLYKADLLEEGSFDSAFEGCYGVFHTASRVQFVVNDPQKELIDPAVKGTLNVVKSCNRHQ
;
A
#
# COMPACT_ATOMS: atom_id res chain seq x y z
N MET A 1 0.66 32.50 -5.62
CA MET A 1 0.81 31.49 -4.55
C MET A 1 -0.10 30.34 -4.93
N SER A 2 0.43 29.27 -5.53
CA SER A 2 -0.40 28.09 -5.80
C SER A 2 -0.68 27.43 -4.46
N SER A 3 -1.95 27.27 -4.10
CA SER A 3 -2.32 26.38 -3.00
C SER A 3 -1.80 25.00 -3.39
N ASN A 4 -0.76 24.51 -2.71
CA ASN A 4 -0.35 23.12 -2.82
C ASN A 4 -1.46 22.30 -2.18
N ILE A 5 -2.45 21.90 -2.99
CA ILE A 5 -3.43 20.90 -2.57
C ILE A 5 -2.62 19.69 -2.13
N GLU A 6 -2.73 19.37 -0.85
CA GLU A 6 -2.05 18.21 -0.27
C GLU A 6 -2.54 16.96 -0.99
N LYS A 7 -1.69 16.40 -1.86
CA LYS A 7 -2.05 15.23 -2.64
C LYS A 7 -1.91 13.99 -1.77
N VAL A 8 -3.05 13.37 -1.44
CA VAL A 8 -3.08 12.07 -0.78
C VAL A 8 -2.84 10.99 -1.82
N VAL A 9 -1.91 10.09 -1.55
CA VAL A 9 -1.63 8.92 -2.40
C VAL A 9 -1.59 7.65 -1.56
N CYS A 10 -1.88 6.51 -2.17
CA CYS A 10 -1.81 5.22 -1.49
C CYS A 10 -0.64 4.38 -2.00
N VAL A 11 0.05 3.67 -1.09
CA VAL A 11 1.06 2.66 -1.43
C VAL A 11 0.64 1.31 -0.84
N THR A 12 0.40 0.32 -1.68
CA THR A 12 -0.03 -1.00 -1.21
C THR A 12 1.15 -1.87 -0.76
N GLY A 13 1.02 -2.68 0.29
CA GLY A 13 2.09 -3.55 0.76
C GLY A 13 3.32 -2.77 1.24
N ALA A 14 3.08 -1.66 1.95
CA ALA A 14 4.08 -0.65 2.29
C ALA A 14 5.28 -1.17 3.09
N SER A 15 5.11 -2.27 3.84
CA SER A 15 6.19 -2.91 4.60
C SER A 15 7.17 -3.72 3.72
N GLY A 16 6.93 -3.82 2.41
CA GLY A 16 7.84 -4.45 1.47
C GLY A 16 9.04 -3.57 1.13
N PHE A 17 10.12 -4.19 0.65
CA PHE A 17 11.38 -3.50 0.35
C PHE A 17 11.19 -2.27 -0.56
N ILE A 18 10.73 -2.48 -1.80
CA ILE A 18 10.50 -1.39 -2.77
C ILE A 18 9.47 -0.38 -2.25
N ALA A 19 8.39 -0.88 -1.65
CA ALA A 19 7.28 -0.06 -1.16
C ALA A 19 7.73 0.94 -0.08
N SER A 20 8.58 0.51 0.85
CA SER A 20 9.11 1.37 1.91
C SER A 20 9.94 2.56 1.38
N TRP A 21 10.68 2.35 0.28
CA TRP A 21 11.41 3.42 -0.41
C TRP A 21 10.47 4.38 -1.13
N ILE A 22 9.42 3.86 -1.78
CA ILE A 22 8.39 4.71 -2.40
C ILE A 22 7.73 5.59 -1.33
N VAL A 23 7.34 5.02 -0.18
CA VAL A 23 6.79 5.77 0.95
C VAL A 23 7.75 6.88 1.39
N LYS A 24 9.03 6.55 1.62
CA LYS A 24 10.07 7.53 1.98
C LYS A 24 10.14 8.68 0.97
N PHE A 25 10.20 8.36 -0.32
CA PHE A 25 10.35 9.34 -1.39
C PHE A 25 9.12 10.21 -1.62
N LEU A 26 7.92 9.69 -1.34
CA LEU A 26 6.68 10.45 -1.35
C LEU A 26 6.60 11.40 -0.16
N LEU A 27 6.94 10.93 1.05
CA LEU A 27 6.97 11.78 2.26
C LEU A 27 7.98 12.93 2.13
N GLN A 28 9.16 12.66 1.54
CA GLN A 28 10.18 13.67 1.24
C GLN A 28 9.73 14.72 0.22
N ARG A 29 8.79 14.35 -0.66
CA ARG A 29 8.19 15.26 -1.65
C ARG A 29 6.96 16.01 -1.11
N GLY A 30 6.61 15.81 0.16
CA GLY A 30 5.50 16.50 0.81
C GLY A 30 4.12 15.88 0.54
N TYR A 31 4.04 14.64 0.05
CA TYR A 31 2.77 13.93 -0.07
C TYR A 31 2.30 13.41 1.30
N THR A 32 0.97 13.31 1.45
CA THR A 32 0.36 12.47 2.48
C THR A 32 0.15 11.06 1.95
N VAL A 33 0.69 10.09 2.67
CA VAL A 33 0.80 8.70 2.22
C VAL A 33 -0.08 7.82 3.07
N ARG A 34 -1.04 7.16 2.43
CA ARG A 34 -1.79 6.04 3.00
C ARG A 34 -1.09 4.74 2.65
N ALA A 35 -0.48 4.12 3.64
CA ALA A 35 0.34 2.93 3.48
C ALA A 35 -0.44 1.69 3.94
N THR A 36 -0.78 0.78 3.04
CA THR A 36 -1.49 -0.44 3.46
C THR A 36 -0.51 -1.51 3.93
N VAL A 37 -0.81 -2.15 5.05
CA VAL A 37 -0.08 -3.30 5.60
C VAL A 37 -1.08 -4.32 6.13
N ARG A 38 -0.66 -5.59 6.25
CA ARG A 38 -1.56 -6.66 6.74
C ARG A 38 -1.97 -6.48 8.22
N ASN A 39 -1.06 -5.98 9.04
CA ASN A 39 -1.32 -5.69 10.44
C ASN A 39 -0.56 -4.41 10.86
N PRO A 40 -1.25 -3.26 11.00
CA PRO A 40 -0.65 -2.02 11.46
C PRO A 40 -0.07 -2.08 12.88
N ALA A 41 -0.54 -3.01 13.73
CA ALA A 41 -0.05 -3.19 15.09
C ALA A 41 1.22 -4.07 15.18
N ASN A 42 1.68 -4.65 14.05
CA ASN A 42 2.91 -5.43 14.03
C ASN A 42 4.14 -4.52 13.84
N HIS A 43 4.66 -4.02 14.96
CA HIS A 43 5.82 -3.12 15.02
C HIS A 43 7.06 -3.65 14.29
N GLU A 44 7.35 -4.96 14.34
CA GLU A 44 8.45 -5.57 13.60
C GLU A 44 8.36 -5.28 12.09
N LYS A 45 7.14 -5.24 11.55
CA LYS A 45 6.89 -5.02 10.12
C LYS A 45 6.68 -3.56 9.75
N VAL A 46 6.36 -2.66 10.69
CA VAL A 46 5.96 -1.28 10.35
C VAL A 46 6.86 -0.19 10.93
N ASP A 47 7.68 -0.51 11.93
CA ASP A 47 8.51 0.50 12.61
C ASP A 47 9.47 1.22 11.66
N HIS A 48 9.98 0.54 10.65
CA HIS A 48 10.85 1.15 9.64
C HIS A 48 10.14 2.23 8.82
N LEU A 49 8.81 2.15 8.66
CA LEU A 49 7.99 3.18 8.00
C LEU A 49 7.72 4.35 8.96
N LEU A 50 7.38 4.03 10.21
CA LEU A 50 7.05 5.03 11.24
C LEU A 50 8.25 5.89 11.63
N LYS A 51 9.48 5.41 11.39
CA LYS A 51 10.74 6.13 11.62
C LYS A 51 11.18 7.02 10.45
N LEU A 52 10.45 7.03 9.33
CA LEU A 52 10.79 7.89 8.19
C LEU A 52 10.54 9.36 8.51
N ASP A 53 11.37 10.25 7.96
CA ASP A 53 11.17 11.69 8.08
C ASP A 53 9.82 12.10 7.48
N GLY A 54 9.01 12.82 8.25
CA GLY A 54 7.66 13.23 7.87
C GLY A 54 6.56 12.19 8.11
N ALA A 55 6.90 10.99 8.60
CA ALA A 55 5.91 9.94 8.84
C ALA A 55 4.91 10.30 9.94
N LYS A 56 5.36 10.96 11.02
CA LYS A 56 4.49 11.34 12.14
C LYS A 56 3.34 12.24 11.70
N GLU A 57 3.57 13.08 10.71
CA GLU A 57 2.62 14.08 10.22
C GLU A 57 1.80 13.57 9.03
N ARG A 58 2.40 12.76 8.15
CA ARG A 58 1.86 12.48 6.81
C ARG A 58 1.80 11.01 6.43
N LEU A 59 2.17 10.08 7.32
CA LEU A 59 2.02 8.65 7.08
C LEU A 59 0.84 8.09 7.87
N HIS A 60 -0.11 7.48 7.17
CA HIS A 60 -1.24 6.79 7.77
C HIS A 60 -1.21 5.31 7.39
N LEU A 61 -1.13 4.44 8.39
CA LEU A 61 -1.16 2.99 8.16
C LEU A 61 -2.61 2.50 8.08
N TYR A 62 -2.92 1.77 7.01
CA TYR A 62 -4.21 1.12 6.80
C TYR A 62 -4.04 -0.40 6.84
N LYS A 63 -4.98 -1.09 7.46
CA LYS A 63 -5.06 -2.54 7.37
C LYS A 63 -5.64 -2.93 6.01
N ALA A 64 -4.93 -3.73 5.23
CA ALA A 64 -5.47 -4.35 4.02
C ALA A 64 -4.80 -5.70 3.75
N ASP A 65 -5.56 -6.65 3.18
CA ASP A 65 -5.04 -7.91 2.68
C ASP A 65 -5.29 -8.01 1.17
N LEU A 66 -4.22 -8.30 0.43
CA LEU A 66 -4.24 -8.42 -1.02
C LEU A 66 -5.35 -9.34 -1.55
N LEU A 67 -5.66 -10.43 -0.83
CA LEU A 67 -6.65 -11.42 -1.27
C LEU A 67 -8.05 -11.23 -0.66
N GLU A 68 -8.23 -10.23 0.20
CA GLU A 68 -9.52 -9.91 0.81
C GLU A 68 -10.20 -8.79 0.00
N GLU A 69 -11.31 -9.12 -0.66
CA GLU A 69 -12.05 -8.19 -1.50
C GLU A 69 -12.55 -6.99 -0.69
N GLY A 70 -12.34 -5.78 -1.21
CA GLY A 70 -12.77 -4.53 -0.56
C GLY A 70 -11.84 -4.03 0.56
N SER A 71 -10.82 -4.80 0.96
CA SER A 71 -9.92 -4.40 2.04
C SER A 71 -9.10 -3.13 1.76
N PHE A 72 -8.99 -2.72 0.50
CA PHE A 72 -8.29 -1.51 0.06
C PHE A 72 -9.18 -0.25 0.01
N ASP A 73 -10.50 -0.39 0.10
CA ASP A 73 -11.45 0.68 -0.24
C ASP A 73 -11.25 1.92 0.64
N SER A 74 -11.19 1.71 1.96
CA SER A 74 -10.92 2.78 2.92
C SER A 74 -9.57 3.47 2.72
N ALA A 75 -8.55 2.74 2.24
CA ALA A 75 -7.24 3.32 1.97
C ALA A 75 -7.25 4.17 0.70
N PHE A 76 -8.06 3.79 -0.30
CA PHE A 76 -8.06 4.42 -1.63
C PHE A 76 -8.99 5.63 -1.72
N GLU A 77 -9.99 5.75 -0.86
CA GLU A 77 -10.96 6.85 -0.87
C GLU A 77 -10.27 8.23 -0.87
N GLY A 78 -10.52 9.04 -1.90
CA GLY A 78 -9.94 10.37 -2.05
C GLY A 78 -8.45 10.41 -2.40
N CYS A 79 -7.82 9.27 -2.72
CA CYS A 79 -6.43 9.25 -3.19
C CYS A 79 -6.33 9.76 -4.63
N TYR A 80 -5.38 10.66 -4.89
CA TYR A 80 -5.03 11.13 -6.23
C TYR A 80 -4.37 10.02 -7.08
N GLY A 81 -3.75 9.04 -6.44
CA GLY A 81 -3.09 7.93 -7.13
C GLY A 81 -2.74 6.78 -6.19
N VAL A 82 -2.64 5.58 -6.77
CA VAL A 82 -2.31 4.34 -6.06
C VAL A 82 -1.05 3.73 -6.66
N PHE A 83 -0.05 3.47 -5.82
CA PHE A 83 1.15 2.72 -6.15
C PHE A 83 0.96 1.27 -5.69
N HIS A 84 0.63 0.39 -6.64
CA HIS A 84 0.45 -1.03 -6.35
C HIS A 84 1.80 -1.76 -6.33
N THR A 85 2.32 -2.03 -5.12
CA THR A 85 3.53 -2.82 -4.89
C THR A 85 3.33 -4.08 -4.05
N ALA A 86 2.10 -4.33 -3.57
CA ALA A 86 1.80 -5.48 -2.75
C ALA A 86 1.97 -6.77 -3.54
N SER A 87 2.81 -7.67 -3.04
CA SER A 87 3.00 -9.00 -3.61
C SER A 87 3.14 -10.02 -2.48
N ARG A 88 2.55 -11.20 -2.66
CA ARG A 88 2.79 -12.35 -1.80
C ARG A 88 3.96 -13.14 -2.38
N VAL A 89 5.17 -12.79 -1.97
CA VAL A 89 6.38 -13.51 -2.40
C VAL A 89 6.45 -14.85 -1.68
N GLN A 90 6.54 -15.93 -2.45
CA GLN A 90 6.84 -17.27 -1.96
C GLN A 90 8.08 -17.79 -2.67
N PHE A 91 9.05 -18.30 -1.90
CA PHE A 91 10.31 -18.81 -2.43
C PHE A 91 10.31 -20.32 -2.66
N VAL A 92 9.39 -21.04 -2.02
CA VAL A 92 9.20 -22.48 -2.16
C VAL A 92 7.74 -22.69 -2.56
N VAL A 93 7.53 -23.34 -3.69
CA VAL A 93 6.23 -23.45 -4.36
C VAL A 93 6.03 -24.87 -4.86
N ASN A 94 4.92 -25.50 -4.49
CA ASN A 94 4.57 -26.86 -4.90
C ASN A 94 3.56 -26.84 -6.06
N ASP A 95 2.53 -25.99 -5.96
CA ASP A 95 1.51 -25.79 -7.00
C ASP A 95 1.59 -24.34 -7.50
N PRO A 96 2.36 -24.06 -8.57
CA PRO A 96 2.55 -22.69 -9.07
C PRO A 96 1.26 -21.98 -9.45
N GLN A 97 0.23 -22.72 -9.89
CA GLN A 97 -1.04 -22.11 -10.25
C GLN A 97 -1.73 -21.56 -9.01
N LYS A 98 -1.92 -22.38 -7.97
CA LYS A 98 -2.64 -21.96 -6.76
C LYS A 98 -1.83 -21.05 -5.84
N GLU A 99 -0.52 -21.23 -5.81
CA GLU A 99 0.36 -20.60 -4.83
C GLU A 99 1.01 -19.30 -5.34
N LEU A 100 1.16 -19.13 -6.66
CA LEU A 100 1.72 -17.91 -7.27
C LEU A 100 0.76 -17.21 -8.23
N ILE A 101 0.28 -17.90 -9.26
CA ILE A 101 -0.44 -17.26 -10.37
C ILE A 101 -1.81 -16.75 -9.90
N ASP A 102 -2.61 -17.62 -9.30
CA ASP A 102 -3.92 -17.29 -8.75
C ASP A 102 -3.87 -16.10 -7.78
N PRO A 103 -3.02 -16.09 -6.74
CA PRO A 103 -2.97 -14.96 -5.81
C PRO A 103 -2.42 -13.69 -6.45
N ALA A 104 -1.51 -13.78 -7.43
CA ALA A 104 -1.06 -12.61 -8.18
C ALA A 104 -2.20 -11.98 -8.98
N VAL A 105 -2.91 -12.79 -9.77
CA VAL A 105 -4.05 -12.33 -10.60
C VAL A 105 -5.18 -11.81 -9.71
N LYS A 106 -5.62 -12.60 -8.72
CA LYS A 106 -6.70 -12.21 -7.79
C LYS A 106 -6.35 -10.94 -7.02
N GLY A 107 -5.11 -10.84 -6.55
CA GLY A 107 -4.61 -9.69 -5.81
C GLY A 107 -4.62 -8.41 -6.63
N THR A 108 -4.06 -8.44 -7.84
CA THR A 108 -4.04 -7.27 -8.73
C THR A 108 -5.46 -6.86 -9.14
N LEU A 109 -6.33 -7.82 -9.46
CA LEU A 109 -7.73 -7.53 -9.78
C LEU A 109 -8.47 -6.89 -8.61
N ASN A 110 -8.22 -7.35 -7.37
CA ASN A 110 -8.80 -6.74 -6.18
C ASN A 110 -8.43 -5.26 -6.06
N VAL A 111 -7.15 -4.94 -6.22
CA VAL A 111 -6.65 -3.55 -6.19
C VAL A 111 -7.29 -2.71 -7.30
N VAL A 112 -7.31 -3.19 -8.54
CA VAL A 112 -7.89 -2.46 -9.67
C VAL A 112 -9.39 -2.23 -9.48
N LYS A 113 -10.13 -3.22 -8.98
CA LYS A 113 -11.55 -3.09 -8.64
C LYS A 113 -11.77 -2.02 -7.56
N SER A 114 -10.95 -1.99 -6.52
CA SER A 114 -11.01 -0.95 -5.49
C SER A 114 -10.76 0.44 -6.07
N CYS A 115 -9.77 0.61 -6.95
CA CYS A 115 -9.56 1.88 -7.65
C CYS A 115 -10.79 2.30 -8.47
N ASN A 116 -11.40 1.36 -9.19
CA ASN A 116 -12.59 1.64 -10.01
C ASN A 116 -13.82 2.05 -9.21
N ARG A 117 -13.92 1.65 -7.93
CA ARG A 117 -15.00 2.10 -7.02
C ARG A 117 -14.80 3.53 -6.50
N HIS A 118 -13.58 4.07 -6.58
CA HIS A 118 -13.19 5.34 -5.95
C HIS A 118 -12.52 6.31 -6.95
N GLN A 119 -13.03 6.36 -8.19
CA GLN A 119 -12.65 7.37 -9.18
C GLN A 119 -13.33 8.72 -8.92
#